data_AF-A0A9N9H667-F1
#
_entry.id   AF-A0A9N9H667-F1
#
_cell.length_a   1.000
_cell.length_b   1.000
_cell.length_c   1.000
_cell.angle_alpha   90.00
_cell.angle_beta   90.00
_cell.angle_gamma   90.00
#
_symmetry.space_group_name_H-M   'P 1'
#
loop_
_entity.id
_entity.type
_entity.pdbx_description
1 polymer ?
#
loop_
_entity_poly.entity_id
_entity_poly.type
_entity_poly.pdbx_seq_one_letter_code
_entity_poly.pdbx_strand_id
1 'polypeptide(L)' 'MTQDITWKMIESAQIKIMREAFNHRYKKDSQIITDYVTYIKNLRNAENKDEYIKYTAISLFPNEEAYNRRMARYRK' A
#
# COMPACT_ATOMS: atom_id res chain seq x y z
N MET A 1 -21.35 -9.04 -9.21
CA MET A 1 -20.62 -7.91 -9.83
C MET A 1 -19.36 -7.70 -9.02
N THR A 2 -18.18 -7.89 -9.62
CA THR A 2 -16.90 -7.57 -8.97
C THR A 2 -16.82 -6.05 -8.88
N GLN A 3 -16.70 -5.50 -7.68
CA GLN A 3 -16.52 -4.07 -7.51
C GLN A 3 -15.13 -3.69 -8.00
N ASP A 4 -15.04 -2.75 -8.94
CA ASP A 4 -13.76 -2.22 -9.40
C ASP A 4 -13.03 -1.55 -8.23
N ILE A 5 -11.75 -1.94 -8.06
CA ILE A 5 -10.89 -1.35 -7.03
C ILE A 5 -10.51 0.06 -7.47
N THR A 6 -10.97 1.06 -6.73
CA THR A 6 -10.67 2.48 -6.99
C THR A 6 -9.51 2.97 -6.14
N TRP A 7 -8.85 4.05 -6.57
CA TRP A 7 -7.80 4.70 -5.76
C TRP A 7 -8.26 5.07 -4.34
N LYS A 8 -9.53 5.43 -4.14
CA LYS A 8 -10.10 5.76 -2.82
C LYS A 8 -10.12 4.56 -1.88
N MET A 9 -10.43 3.37 -2.42
CA MET A 9 -10.43 2.13 -1.65
C MET A 9 -9.00 1.77 -1.21
N ILE A 10 -8.03 1.94 -2.11
CA ILE A 10 -6.62 1.70 -1.81
C ILE A 10 -6.10 2.72 -0.78
N GLU A 11 -6.39 4.01 -0.95
CA GLU A 11 -6.01 5.04 0.03
C GLU A 11 -6.58 4.72 1.42
N SER A 12 -7.86 4.36 1.49
CA SER A 12 -8.53 4.00 2.74
C SER A 12 -7.88 2.79 3.42
N ALA A 13 -7.49 1.78 2.64
CA ALA A 13 -6.79 0.60 3.14
C ALA A 13 -5.40 0.96 3.71
N GLN A 14 -4.64 1.81 3.00
CA GLN A 14 -3.32 2.27 3.46
C GLN A 14 -3.42 3.05 4.78
N ILE A 15 -4.42 3.94 4.91
CA ILE A 15 -4.69 4.68 6.16
C ILE A 15 -5.05 3.71 7.29
N LYS A 16 -5.85 2.67 7.02
CA LYS A 16 -6.22 1.67 8.03
C LYS A 16 -4.98 0.92 8.54
N ILE A 17 -4.06 0.54 7.67
CA ILE A 17 -2.81 -0.14 8.07
C ILE A 17 -1.96 0.78 8.95
N MET A 18 -1.82 2.06 8.60
CA MET A 18 -1.11 3.02 9.46
C MET A 18 -1.77 3.17 10.83
N ARG A 19 -3.11 3.23 10.90
CA ARG A 19 -3.84 3.30 12.17
C ARG A 19 -3.56 2.07 13.04
N GLU A 20 -3.61 0.87 12.46
CA GLU A 20 -3.27 -0.34 13.21
C GLU A 20 -1.80 -0.36 13.65
N ALA A 21 -0.87 0.09 12.81
CA ALA A 21 0.52 0.23 13.23
C ALA A 21 0.67 1.19 14.42
N PHE A 22 -0.05 2.31 14.46
CA PHE A 22 -0.06 3.18 15.65
C PHE A 22 -0.68 2.50 16.88
N ASN A 23 -1.76 1.73 16.72
CA ASN A 23 -2.36 0.93 17.81
C ASN A 23 -1.33 -0.06 18.39
N HIS A 24 -0.48 -0.63 17.54
CA HIS A 24 0.63 -1.51 17.92
C HIS A 24 1.90 -0.76 18.37
N ARG A 25 1.81 0.54 18.69
CA ARG A 25 2.90 1.39 19.21
C ARG A 25 4.09 1.56 18.27
N TYR A 26 3.92 1.39 16.96
CA TYR A 26 4.95 1.77 15.99
C TYR A 26 5.20 3.28 16.05
N LYS A 27 6.47 3.68 16.03
CA LYS A 27 6.86 5.08 16.04
C LYS A 27 6.57 5.75 14.69
N LYS A 28 6.35 7.06 14.69
CA LYS A 28 6.06 7.85 13.48
C LYS A 28 7.19 7.79 12.44
N ASP A 29 8.42 7.64 12.90
CA ASP A 29 9.65 7.52 12.10
C ASP A 29 10.00 6.07 11.75
N SER A 30 9.18 5.09 12.16
CA SER A 30 9.41 3.69 11.76
C SER A 30 9.28 3.54 10.25
N GLN A 31 10.05 2.60 9.68
CA GLN A 31 10.06 2.35 8.24
C GLN A 31 8.65 2.04 7.71
N ILE A 32 7.88 1.22 8.44
CA ILE A 32 6.51 0.89 8.05
C ILE A 32 5.61 2.13 7.98
N ILE A 33 5.70 3.06 8.92
CA ILE A 33 4.89 4.29 8.85
C ILE A 33 5.37 5.16 7.69
N THR A 34 6.68 5.31 7.53
CA THR A 34 7.28 6.13 6.47
C THR A 34 6.92 5.64 5.06
N ASP A 35 6.95 4.32 4.84
CA ASP A 35 6.62 3.69 3.56
C ASP A 35 5.16 3.97 3.16
N TYR A 36 4.23 3.78 4.10
CA TYR A 36 2.80 3.96 3.84
C TYR A 36 2.43 5.45 3.70
N VAL A 37 3.05 6.34 4.47
CA VAL A 37 2.90 7.80 4.29
C VAL A 37 3.41 8.23 2.93
N THR A 38 4.57 7.73 2.50
CA THR A 38 5.15 8.04 1.19
C THR A 38 4.23 7.55 0.06
N TYR A 39 3.68 6.34 0.19
CA TYR A 39 2.70 5.83 -0.77
C TYR A 39 1.49 6.76 -0.91
N ILE A 40 0.86 7.17 0.20
CA ILE A 40 -0.32 8.05 0.18
C ILE A 40 0.03 9.42 -0.42
N LYS A 41 1.20 9.99 -0.08
CA LYS A 41 1.66 11.26 -0.66
C LYS A 41 1.77 11.16 -2.19
N ASN A 42 2.44 10.11 -2.68
CA ASN A 42 2.61 9.90 -4.11
C ASN A 42 1.26 9.66 -4.81
N LEU A 43 0.36 8.88 -4.21
CA LEU A 43 -0.99 8.66 -4.72
C LEU A 43 -1.79 9.97 -4.84
N ARG A 44 -1.74 10.82 -3.82
CA ARG A 44 -2.46 12.12 -3.82
C ARG A 44 -1.93 13.07 -4.89
N ASN A 45 -0.62 13.04 -5.11
CA ASN A 45 0.07 13.90 -6.07
C ASN A 45 0.04 13.37 -7.51
N ALA A 46 -0.37 12.11 -7.73
CA ALA A 46 -0.49 11.55 -9.05
C ALA A 46 -1.58 12.28 -9.86
N GLU A 47 -1.23 12.61 -11.11
CA GLU A 47 -2.14 13.17 -12.11
C GLU A 47 -3.31 12.21 -12.37
N ASN A 48 -2.99 10.94 -12.61
CA ASN A 48 -3.97 9.85 -12.69
C ASN A 48 -3.78 8.86 -11.54
N LYS A 49 -4.69 8.94 -10.55
CA LYS A 49 -4.63 8.14 -9.31
C LYS A 49 -4.91 6.66 -9.55
N ASP A 50 -5.88 6.36 -10.42
CA ASP A 50 -6.24 4.98 -10.76
C ASP A 50 -5.14 4.29 -11.58
N GLU A 51 -4.44 5.04 -12.42
CA GLU A 51 -3.26 4.51 -13.13
C GLU A 51 -2.06 4.33 -12.19
N TYR A 52 -1.83 5.27 -11.28
CA TYR A 52 -0.78 5.15 -10.27
C TYR A 52 -0.93 3.89 -9.42
N ILE A 53 -2.14 3.54 -8.96
CA ILE A 53 -2.34 2.32 -8.17
C ILE A 53 -2.05 1.06 -9.00
N LYS A 54 -2.43 1.03 -10.28
CA LYS A 54 -2.20 -0.10 -11.18
C LYS A 54 -0.70 -0.28 -11.43
N TYR A 55 -0.02 0.80 -11.79
CA TYR A 55 1.42 0.79 -12.00
C TYR A 55 2.17 0.34 -10.75
N THR A 56 1.80 0.88 -9.58
CA THR A 56 2.44 0.51 -8.32
C THR A 56 2.21 -0.96 -7.97
N ALA A 57 1.00 -1.48 -8.20
CA ALA A 57 0.71 -2.90 -7.98
C ALA A 57 1.55 -3.81 -8.89
N ILE A 58 1.66 -3.48 -10.19
CA ILE A 58 2.48 -4.22 -11.15
C ILE A 58 3.97 -4.16 -10.75
N SER A 59 4.46 -2.99 -10.33
CA SER A 59 5.84 -2.82 -9.89
C SER A 59 6.17 -3.64 -8.64
N LEU A 60 5.26 -3.68 -7.66
CA LEU A 60 5.45 -4.42 -6.41
C LEU A 60 5.26 -5.93 -6.58
N PHE A 61 4.35 -6.33 -7.45
CA PHE A 61 3.91 -7.71 -7.65
C PHE A 61 3.79 -8.03 -9.15
N PRO A 62 4.92 -8.03 -9.88
CA PRO A 62 4.91 -8.23 -11.34
C PRO A 62 4.41 -9.61 -11.75
N ASN A 63 4.49 -10.59 -10.85
CA ASN A 63 3.99 -11.95 -11.03
C ASN A 63 3.70 -12.59 -9.66
N GLU A 64 3.06 -13.76 -9.70
CA GLU A 64 2.69 -14.54 -8.53
C GLU A 64 3.90 -14.94 -7.67
N GLU A 65 5.04 -15.24 -8.29
CA GLU A 65 6.26 -15.62 -7.57
C GLU A 65 6.81 -14.44 -6.74
N ALA A 66 6.82 -13.23 -7.30
CA ALA A 66 7.22 -12.00 -6.60
C ALA A 66 6.28 -11.69 -5.43
N TYR A 67 4.97 -11.87 -5.63
CA TYR A 67 3.98 -11.77 -4.56
C TYR A 67 4.26 -12.77 -3.42
N ASN A 68 4.41 -14.05 -3.75
CA ASN A 68 4.64 -15.10 -2.76
C ASN A 68 5.93 -14.88 -1.98
N ARG A 69 7.04 -14.50 -2.65
CA ARG A 69 8.30 -14.12 -1.98
C ARG A 69 8.13 -12.95 -1.01
N ARG A 70 7.32 -11.95 -1.36
CA ARG A 70 7.07 -10.80 -0.51
C ARG A 70 6.17 -11.16 0.68
N MET A 71 5.12 -11.95 0.47
CA MET A 71 4.25 -12.42 1.56
C MET A 71 4.96 -13.35 2.54
N ALA A 72 5.88 -14.20 2.06
CA ALA A 72 6.68 -15.06 2.93
C ALA A 72 7.52 -14.27 3.94
N ARG A 73 7.98 -13.06 3.58
CA ARG A 73 8.69 -12.17 4.51
C ARG A 73 7.79 -11.57 5.59
N TYR A 74 6.50 -11.38 5.31
CA TYR A 74 5.54 -10.85 6.29
C TYR A 74 4.96 -11.92 7.22
N ARG A 75 5.04 -13.20 6.86
CA ARG A 75 4.56 -14.33 7.68
C ARG A 75 5.59 -14.83 8.70
N LYS A 76 6.77 -14.24 8.73
CA LYS A 76 7.90 -14.61 9.58
C LYS A 76 7.98 -13.65 10.76
#